data_AF-D3RMB9-F1
#
_entry.id   AF-D3RMB9-F1
#
_cell.length_a   1.000
_cell.length_b   1.000
_cell.length_c   1.000
_cell.angle_alpha   90.00
_cell.angle_beta   90.00
_cell.angle_gamma   90.00
#
_symmetry.space_group_name_H-M   'P 1'
#
loop_
_entity.id
_entity.type
_entity.pdbx_description
1 polymer ?
#
loop_
_entity_poly.entity_id
_entity_poly.type
_entity_poly.pdbx_seq_one_letter_code
_entity_poly.pdbx_strand_id
1 'polypeptide(L)'
;MKPLRQNPLWTVILFFVLGATLYWSFIASDRFVSRANVVLLSAQISKPDVGLSAILRGMSNNDLLILRDFMRSTDMLARLQTELDLRAHYSNSDIDWFSRLSAPDVPTETFHRYVLKRLSIEFDEYAQVLRISAQAYDPGMAQRIVALLLEAGEEHMNVMGHRLAEEQVHFIEKQVEVLHQRMLEDSERMLSYQNEHGLVSPTETVGSLSGVIAKLEGELAGLQARKAALSVSQSERAPEMMKLDSEIKGMREQIATERARLARASGDALNRLAAEYELLRLQYEFSNELYSSAVTALENTRVEAARALKQVSVLQTPTLPEYSTQPRRLYNITVFAILAALTGIILQLLLAIIRDHKD
;
A
#
# COMPACT_ATOMS: atom_id res chain seq x y z
N MET A 1 -6.79 -29.36 -65.70
CA MET A 1 -5.66 -28.42 -65.95
C MET A 1 -5.96 -27.29 -66.98
N LYS A 2 -7.20 -27.12 -67.48
CA LYS A 2 -7.57 -25.99 -68.37
C LYS A 2 -7.97 -24.64 -67.69
N PRO A 3 -8.33 -24.52 -66.39
CA PRO A 3 -8.70 -23.21 -65.83
C PRO A 3 -7.51 -22.33 -65.43
N LEU A 4 -6.30 -22.89 -65.31
CA LEU A 4 -5.08 -22.14 -64.93
C LEU A 4 -4.54 -21.24 -66.06
N ARG A 5 -4.97 -21.45 -67.32
CA ARG A 5 -4.50 -20.65 -68.46
C ARG A 5 -5.38 -19.46 -68.81
N GLN A 6 -6.58 -19.34 -68.22
CA GLN A 6 -7.52 -18.25 -68.53
C GLN A 6 -7.43 -17.08 -67.53
N ASN A 7 -6.93 -17.31 -66.31
CA ASN A 7 -6.82 -16.28 -65.28
C ASN A 7 -5.38 -16.18 -64.72
N PRO A 8 -4.55 -15.22 -65.19
CA PRO A 8 -3.16 -15.07 -64.73
C PRO A 8 -3.03 -14.74 -63.24
N LEU A 9 -4.11 -14.30 -62.59
CA LEU A 9 -4.13 -14.06 -61.14
C LEU A 9 -3.99 -15.34 -60.31
N TRP A 10 -4.69 -16.41 -60.68
CA TRP A 10 -4.67 -17.65 -59.92
C TRP A 10 -3.32 -18.38 -59.99
N THR A 11 -2.59 -18.23 -61.09
CA THR A 11 -1.23 -18.78 -61.22
C THR A 11 -0.23 -18.03 -60.34
N VAL A 12 -0.35 -16.69 -60.26
CA VAL A 12 0.47 -15.87 -59.36
C VAL A 12 0.20 -16.23 -57.90
N ILE A 13 -1.06 -16.39 -57.51
CA ILE A 13 -1.43 -16.76 -56.13
C ILE A 13 -0.91 -18.14 -55.76
N LEU A 14 -1.09 -19.13 -56.65
CA LEU A 14 -0.58 -20.47 -56.42
C LEU A 14 0.94 -20.48 -56.27
N PHE A 15 1.66 -19.66 -57.04
CA PHE A 15 3.10 -19.48 -56.91
C PHE A 15 3.49 -18.93 -55.52
N PHE A 16 2.79 -17.91 -55.02
CA PHE A 16 3.04 -17.37 -53.67
C PHE A 16 2.74 -18.38 -52.56
N VAL A 17 1.65 -19.14 -52.67
CA VAL A 17 1.30 -20.20 -51.70
C VAL A 17 2.34 -21.32 -51.72
N LEU A 18 2.80 -21.73 -52.90
CA LEU A 18 3.87 -22.72 -53.04
C LEU A 18 5.17 -22.21 -52.39
N GLY A 19 5.54 -20.96 -52.66
CA GLY A 19 6.72 -20.32 -52.06
C GLY A 19 6.65 -20.26 -50.52
N ALA A 20 5.51 -19.85 -49.97
CA ALA A 20 5.29 -19.83 -48.53
C ALA A 20 5.33 -21.24 -47.90
N THR A 21 4.78 -22.23 -48.60
CA THR A 21 4.83 -23.65 -48.19
C THR A 21 6.26 -24.15 -48.14
N LEU A 22 7.06 -23.86 -49.16
CA LEU A 22 8.46 -24.27 -49.24
C LEU A 22 9.30 -23.57 -48.16
N TYR A 23 9.05 -22.29 -47.92
CA TYR A 23 9.70 -21.53 -46.85
C TYR A 23 9.43 -22.12 -45.47
N TRP A 24 8.17 -22.28 -45.07
CA TRP A 24 7.84 -22.81 -43.74
C TRP A 24 8.17 -24.29 -43.58
N SER A 25 8.25 -25.06 -44.66
CA SER A 25 8.59 -26.48 -44.58
C SER A 25 10.10 -26.72 -44.45
N PHE A 26 10.93 -25.94 -45.14
CA PHE A 26 12.37 -26.23 -45.25
C PHE A 26 13.31 -25.14 -44.74
N ILE A 27 12.91 -23.86 -44.78
CA ILE A 27 13.81 -22.73 -44.52
C ILE A 27 13.61 -22.16 -43.12
N ALA A 28 12.36 -22.11 -42.64
CA ALA A 28 12.04 -21.49 -41.35
C ALA A 28 12.74 -22.23 -40.19
N SER A 29 13.50 -21.48 -39.40
CA SER A 29 14.25 -22.04 -38.27
C SER A 29 13.31 -22.47 -37.14
N ASP A 30 13.70 -23.57 -36.49
CA ASP A 30 13.00 -24.12 -35.36
C ASP A 30 13.16 -23.26 -34.11
N ARG A 31 12.05 -23.04 -33.40
CA ARG A 31 12.01 -22.24 -32.17
C ARG A 31 11.42 -23.07 -31.04
N PHE A 32 12.23 -23.21 -30.00
CA PHE A 32 11.91 -23.87 -28.75
C PHE A 32 11.27 -22.87 -27.79
N VAL A 33 10.28 -23.35 -27.03
CA VAL A 33 9.49 -22.48 -26.13
C VAL A 33 9.54 -23.02 -24.72
N SER A 34 10.24 -22.30 -23.85
CA SER A 34 10.20 -22.55 -22.40
C SER A 34 9.04 -21.80 -21.77
N ARG A 35 8.40 -22.41 -20.77
CA ARG A 35 7.28 -21.82 -20.02
C ARG A 35 7.54 -21.92 -18.53
N ALA A 36 7.06 -20.92 -17.80
CA ALA A 36 6.95 -20.91 -16.35
C ALA A 36 5.66 -20.21 -15.94
N ASN A 37 5.12 -20.61 -14.79
CA ASN A 37 3.93 -20.01 -14.20
C ASN A 37 4.26 -19.54 -12.79
N VAL A 38 3.89 -18.31 -12.48
CA VAL A 38 4.20 -17.66 -11.21
C VAL A 38 2.91 -17.19 -10.55
N VAL A 39 2.86 -17.34 -9.23
CA VAL A 39 1.80 -16.80 -8.39
C VAL A 39 2.41 -15.95 -7.29
N LEU A 40 1.69 -14.92 -6.87
CA LEU A 40 2.06 -14.16 -5.69
C LEU A 40 1.33 -14.75 -4.49
N LEU A 41 2.06 -15.37 -3.57
CA LEU A 41 1.49 -15.83 -2.31
C LEU A 41 1.64 -14.70 -1.29
N SER A 42 0.52 -14.15 -0.83
CA SER A 42 0.51 -13.30 0.36
C SER A 42 0.33 -14.20 1.57
N ALA A 43 1.19 -14.08 2.58
CA ALA A 43 1.01 -14.75 3.88
C ALA A 43 -0.17 -14.11 4.63
N GLN A 44 -1.41 -14.36 4.19
CA GLN A 44 -2.61 -13.94 4.90
C GLN A 44 -3.04 -15.07 5.85
N ILE A 45 -2.81 -14.86 7.15
CA ILE A 45 -3.60 -15.53 8.18
C ILE A 45 -4.87 -14.70 8.33
N SER A 46 -5.95 -15.18 7.74
CA SER A 46 -7.29 -14.60 7.82
C SER A 46 -7.66 -14.31 9.27
N LYS A 47 -7.69 -13.03 9.64
CA LYS A 47 -8.76 -12.53 10.51
C LYS A 47 -9.84 -11.98 9.59
N PRO A 48 -11.11 -12.42 9.69
CA PRO A 48 -12.18 -11.85 8.91
C PRO A 48 -12.39 -10.41 9.39
N ASP A 49 -11.76 -9.48 8.69
CA ASP A 49 -11.84 -8.06 8.94
C ASP A 49 -13.05 -7.51 8.19
N VAL A 50 -14.18 -7.44 8.89
CA VAL A 50 -15.44 -6.90 8.38
C VAL A 50 -15.39 -5.38 8.55
N GLY A 51 -14.85 -4.67 7.56
CA GLY A 51 -14.70 -3.22 7.61
C GLY A 51 -14.47 -2.58 6.24
N LEU A 52 -14.51 -1.24 6.19
CA LEU A 52 -14.24 -0.40 5.00
C LEU A 52 -12.86 -0.70 4.36
N SER A 53 -11.93 -1.24 5.16
CA SER A 53 -10.64 -1.79 4.75
C SER A 53 -10.76 -2.91 3.70
N ALA A 54 -11.86 -3.67 3.66
CA ALA A 54 -12.09 -4.72 2.68
C ALA A 54 -12.38 -4.18 1.27
N ILE A 55 -12.95 -2.97 1.15
CA ILE A 55 -13.26 -2.34 -0.15
C ILE A 55 -12.00 -1.73 -0.78
N LEU A 56 -11.06 -1.23 0.04
CA LEU A 56 -9.77 -0.71 -0.43
C LEU A 56 -8.79 -1.82 -0.88
N ARG A 57 -8.97 -3.06 -0.41
CA ARG A 57 -8.12 -4.21 -0.76
C ARG A 57 -8.34 -4.78 -2.17
N GLY A 58 -9.31 -4.26 -2.93
CA GLY A 58 -9.52 -4.62 -4.36
C GLY A 58 -8.33 -4.29 -5.30
N MET A 59 -7.24 -3.73 -4.78
CA MET A 59 -6.02 -3.36 -5.52
C MET A 59 -4.88 -4.39 -5.47
N SER A 60 -5.05 -5.59 -4.88
CA SER A 60 -3.95 -6.57 -4.72
C SER A 60 -3.43 -7.20 -6.03
N ASN A 61 -4.10 -6.98 -7.16
CA ASN A 61 -3.71 -7.54 -8.46
C ASN A 61 -2.61 -6.70 -9.17
N ASN A 62 -2.24 -5.55 -8.60
CA ASN A 62 -1.26 -4.65 -9.21
C ASN A 62 0.15 -5.24 -9.22
N ASP A 63 0.52 -6.04 -8.22
CA ASP A 63 1.88 -6.55 -8.04
C ASP A 63 2.33 -7.47 -9.19
N LEU A 64 1.45 -8.35 -9.69
CA LEU A 64 1.75 -9.22 -10.84
C LEU A 64 1.80 -8.43 -12.17
N LEU A 65 1.05 -7.34 -12.27
CA LEU A 65 1.12 -6.43 -13.41
C LEU A 65 2.41 -5.59 -13.39
N ILE A 66 2.84 -5.13 -12.22
CA ILE A 66 4.13 -4.46 -12.04
C ILE A 66 5.27 -5.40 -12.42
N LEU A 67 5.24 -6.66 -11.93
CA LEU A 67 6.22 -7.69 -12.29
C LEU A 67 6.25 -7.93 -13.81
N ARG A 68 5.09 -8.01 -14.46
CA ARG A 68 5.00 -8.13 -15.93
C ARG A 68 5.69 -6.97 -16.64
N ASP A 69 5.41 -5.75 -16.22
CA ASP A 69 5.93 -4.55 -16.88
C ASP A 69 7.44 -4.41 -16.64
N PHE A 70 7.94 -4.78 -15.46
CA PHE A 70 9.37 -4.93 -15.19
C PHE A 70 10.03 -5.97 -16.10
N MET A 71 9.47 -7.18 -16.21
CA MET A 71 10.03 -8.23 -17.09
C MET A 71 10.03 -7.84 -18.58
N ARG A 72 9.16 -6.92 -19.00
CA ARG A 72 9.10 -6.37 -20.36
C ARG A 72 9.92 -5.10 -20.54
N SER A 73 10.55 -4.57 -19.49
CA SER A 73 11.30 -3.32 -19.50
C SER A 73 12.61 -3.41 -20.29
N THR A 74 13.20 -2.26 -20.58
CA THR A 74 14.56 -2.15 -21.13
C THR A 74 15.63 -2.58 -20.13
N ASP A 75 15.36 -2.43 -18.83
CA ASP A 75 16.31 -2.80 -17.77
C ASP A 75 16.45 -4.33 -17.69
N MET A 76 15.32 -5.04 -17.78
CA MET A 76 15.34 -6.51 -17.90
C MET A 76 16.05 -6.96 -19.17
N LEU A 77 15.83 -6.28 -20.30
CA LEU A 77 16.55 -6.57 -21.54
C LEU A 77 18.07 -6.40 -21.39
N ALA A 78 18.51 -5.34 -20.71
CA ALA A 78 19.93 -5.09 -20.46
C ALA A 78 20.54 -6.21 -19.59
N ARG A 79 19.82 -6.68 -18.58
CA ARG A 79 20.25 -7.81 -17.74
C ARG A 79 20.31 -9.11 -18.53
N LEU A 80 19.27 -9.42 -19.30
CA LEU A 80 19.27 -10.60 -20.19
C LEU A 80 20.44 -10.56 -21.19
N GLN A 81 20.75 -9.39 -21.75
CA GLN A 81 21.87 -9.22 -22.67
C GLN A 81 23.21 -9.44 -21.97
N THR A 82 23.39 -8.93 -20.75
CA THR A 82 24.66 -9.03 -20.02
C THR A 82 24.96 -10.47 -19.60
N GLU A 83 23.95 -11.20 -19.15
CA GLU A 83 24.10 -12.56 -18.60
C GLU A 83 24.07 -13.66 -19.68
N LEU A 84 23.29 -13.48 -20.76
CA LEU A 84 23.03 -14.54 -21.75
C LEU A 84 23.52 -14.21 -23.16
N ASP A 85 24.05 -13.01 -23.39
CA ASP A 85 24.47 -12.51 -24.70
C ASP A 85 23.44 -12.76 -25.83
N LEU A 86 22.23 -12.27 -25.58
CA LEU A 86 21.09 -12.47 -26.48
C LEU A 86 21.31 -11.91 -27.90
N ARG A 87 22.09 -10.84 -28.05
CA ARG A 87 22.44 -10.27 -29.36
C ARG A 87 23.19 -11.29 -30.21
N ALA A 88 24.20 -11.97 -29.67
CA ALA A 88 24.92 -13.02 -30.40
C ALA A 88 23.99 -14.19 -30.74
N HIS A 89 23.18 -14.64 -29.76
CA HIS A 89 22.27 -15.75 -29.97
C HIS A 89 21.25 -15.50 -31.08
N TYR A 90 20.59 -14.33 -31.09
CA TYR A 90 19.54 -14.02 -32.07
C TYR A 90 20.05 -13.55 -33.44
N SER A 91 21.33 -13.20 -33.54
CA SER A 91 21.97 -12.78 -34.81
C SER A 91 22.77 -13.90 -35.49
N ASN A 92 22.77 -15.11 -34.93
CA ASN A 92 23.48 -16.26 -35.49
C ASN A 92 23.07 -16.52 -36.97
N SER A 93 24.05 -16.88 -37.80
CA SER A 93 23.91 -17.16 -39.23
C SER A 93 23.06 -18.39 -39.53
N ASP A 94 22.94 -19.32 -38.58
CA ASP A 94 22.13 -20.55 -38.73
C ASP A 94 20.62 -20.27 -38.72
N ILE A 95 20.22 -19.07 -38.30
CA ILE A 95 18.84 -18.63 -38.23
C ILE A 95 18.42 -18.05 -39.59
N ASP A 96 17.20 -18.37 -40.03
CA ASP A 96 16.65 -17.86 -41.26
C ASP A 96 16.64 -16.33 -41.31
N TRP A 97 16.89 -15.79 -42.51
CA TRP A 97 17.10 -14.34 -42.72
C TRP A 97 15.92 -13.47 -42.27
N PHE A 98 14.69 -13.98 -42.30
CA PHE A 98 13.51 -13.22 -41.90
C PHE A 98 13.27 -13.24 -40.39
N SER A 99 13.70 -14.29 -39.70
CA SER A 99 13.45 -14.48 -38.27
C SER A 99 14.64 -14.08 -37.41
N ARG A 100 15.85 -14.02 -37.96
CA ARG A 100 17.06 -13.57 -37.25
C ARG A 100 17.04 -12.08 -36.97
N LEU A 101 17.81 -11.67 -35.96
CA LEU A 101 18.15 -10.27 -35.76
C LEU A 101 19.08 -9.80 -36.89
N SER A 102 18.81 -8.64 -37.48
CA SER A 102 19.53 -8.18 -38.69
C SER A 102 21.04 -8.08 -38.49
N ALA A 103 21.48 -7.63 -37.31
CA ALA A 103 22.87 -7.54 -36.90
C ALA A 103 22.98 -7.56 -35.36
N PRO A 104 24.14 -7.95 -34.79
CA PRO A 104 24.34 -7.93 -33.33
C PRO A 104 24.28 -6.51 -32.73
N ASP A 105 24.64 -5.48 -33.50
CA ASP A 105 24.84 -4.09 -33.09
C ASP A 105 23.64 -3.16 -33.35
N VAL A 106 22.45 -3.72 -33.62
CA VAL A 106 21.24 -2.92 -33.86
C VAL A 106 20.90 -1.99 -32.66
N PRO A 107 20.24 -0.85 -32.90
CA PRO A 107 19.77 0.05 -31.84
C PRO A 107 18.95 -0.68 -30.77
N THR A 108 19.07 -0.25 -29.52
CA THR A 108 18.44 -0.91 -28.37
C THR A 108 16.92 -1.02 -28.50
N GLU A 109 16.25 -0.03 -29.07
CA GLU A 109 14.79 -0.02 -29.28
C GLU A 109 14.36 -1.09 -30.29
N THR A 110 15.18 -1.31 -31.32
CA THR A 110 14.95 -2.35 -32.33
C THR A 110 15.18 -3.73 -31.72
N PHE A 111 16.24 -3.87 -30.93
CA PHE A 111 16.56 -5.10 -30.20
C PHE A 111 15.46 -5.46 -29.19
N HIS A 112 15.01 -4.49 -28.40
CA HIS A 112 13.92 -4.64 -27.43
C HIS A 112 12.63 -5.10 -28.11
N ARG A 113 12.24 -4.43 -29.20
CA ARG A 113 11.06 -4.80 -29.98
C ARG A 113 11.17 -6.21 -30.56
N TYR A 114 12.36 -6.63 -30.98
CA TYR A 114 12.62 -7.98 -31.45
C TYR A 114 12.42 -9.00 -30.32
N VAL A 115 13.04 -8.77 -29.16
CA VAL A 115 12.94 -9.66 -28.00
C VAL A 115 11.50 -9.76 -27.48
N LEU A 116 10.76 -8.64 -27.43
CA LEU A 116 9.34 -8.65 -27.06
C LEU A 116 8.44 -9.46 -28.01
N LYS A 117 8.85 -9.70 -29.27
CA LYS A 117 8.13 -10.63 -30.17
C LYS A 117 8.43 -12.11 -29.87
N ARG A 118 9.44 -12.38 -29.05
CA ARG A 118 9.90 -13.71 -28.63
C ARG A 118 9.63 -13.99 -27.15
N LEU A 119 9.21 -12.99 -26.40
CA LEU A 119 8.75 -13.10 -25.01
C LEU A 119 7.23 -12.89 -24.96
N SER A 120 6.52 -13.75 -24.23
CA SER A 120 5.12 -13.51 -23.85
C SER A 120 5.03 -13.64 -22.33
N ILE A 121 4.56 -12.56 -21.70
CA ILE A 121 4.37 -12.45 -20.26
C ILE A 121 2.95 -11.94 -20.07
N GLU A 122 2.06 -12.85 -19.70
CA GLU A 122 0.61 -12.63 -19.70
C GLU A 122 0.05 -12.93 -18.32
N PHE A 123 -0.71 -11.98 -17.79
CA PHE A 123 -1.43 -12.17 -16.54
C PHE A 123 -2.81 -12.76 -16.85
N ASP A 124 -3.08 -13.94 -16.30
CA ASP A 124 -4.41 -14.55 -16.34
C ASP A 124 -5.22 -14.08 -15.13
N GLU A 125 -6.19 -13.21 -15.39
CA GLU A 125 -7.05 -12.64 -14.35
C GLU A 125 -7.97 -13.68 -13.71
N TYR A 126 -8.37 -14.72 -14.43
CA TYR A 126 -9.22 -15.78 -13.88
C TYR A 126 -8.42 -16.72 -12.97
N ALA A 127 -7.24 -17.15 -13.43
CA ALA A 127 -6.38 -18.06 -12.68
C ALA A 127 -5.51 -17.35 -11.63
N GLN A 128 -5.39 -16.01 -11.67
CA GLN A 128 -4.47 -15.21 -10.85
C GLN A 128 -3.01 -15.67 -10.97
N VAL A 129 -2.59 -16.00 -12.20
CA VAL A 129 -1.26 -16.55 -12.52
C VAL A 129 -0.59 -15.68 -13.58
N LEU A 130 0.69 -15.38 -13.40
CA LEU A 130 1.53 -14.79 -14.44
C LEU A 130 2.19 -15.92 -15.26
N ARG A 131 1.79 -16.03 -16.53
CA ARG A 131 2.36 -16.99 -17.48
C ARG A 131 3.51 -16.35 -18.23
N ILE A 132 4.69 -16.93 -18.10
CA ILE A 132 5.92 -16.45 -18.72
C ILE A 132 6.34 -17.48 -19.77
N SER A 133 6.65 -17.01 -20.97
CA SER A 133 7.21 -17.85 -22.01
C SER A 133 8.24 -17.11 -22.84
N ALA A 134 9.32 -17.82 -23.19
CA ALA A 134 10.36 -17.31 -24.06
C ALA A 134 10.61 -18.28 -25.21
N GLN A 135 10.82 -17.73 -26.40
CA GLN A 135 11.11 -18.45 -27.62
C GLN A 135 12.57 -18.23 -28.01
N ALA A 136 13.33 -19.32 -28.18
CA ALA A 136 14.71 -19.25 -28.63
C ALA A 136 15.02 -20.35 -29.67
N TYR A 137 16.09 -20.17 -30.42
CA TYR A 137 16.57 -21.14 -31.42
C TYR A 137 17.36 -22.32 -30.81
N ASP A 138 17.56 -22.31 -29.48
CA ASP A 138 18.18 -23.39 -28.71
C ASP A 138 17.30 -23.72 -27.48
N PRO A 139 17.06 -25.00 -27.16
CA PRO A 139 16.25 -25.38 -25.99
C PRO A 139 16.82 -24.85 -24.67
N GLY A 140 18.14 -24.94 -24.49
CA GLY A 140 18.83 -24.48 -23.29
C GLY A 140 18.78 -22.97 -23.14
N MET A 141 18.89 -22.22 -24.24
CA MET A 141 18.72 -20.78 -24.25
C MET A 141 17.30 -20.37 -23.89
N ALA A 142 16.27 -21.04 -24.44
CA ALA A 142 14.88 -20.75 -24.09
C ALA A 142 14.64 -20.93 -22.57
N GLN A 143 15.18 -22.01 -21.99
CA GLN A 143 15.09 -22.26 -20.56
C GLN A 143 15.83 -21.19 -19.74
N ARG A 144 17.07 -20.85 -20.11
CA ARG A 144 17.88 -19.83 -19.43
C ARG A 144 17.23 -18.45 -19.43
N ILE A 145 16.59 -18.06 -20.53
CA ILE A 145 15.88 -16.77 -20.60
C ILE A 145 14.74 -16.73 -19.59
N VAL A 146 13.90 -17.77 -19.51
CA VAL A 146 12.79 -17.80 -18.56
C VAL A 146 13.30 -17.89 -17.11
N ALA A 147 14.35 -18.68 -16.86
CA ALA A 147 14.99 -18.76 -15.55
C ALA A 147 15.48 -17.40 -15.06
N LEU A 148 16.20 -16.67 -15.92
CA LEU A 148 16.73 -15.35 -15.57
C LEU A 148 15.62 -14.30 -15.41
N LEU A 149 14.53 -14.38 -16.19
CA LEU A 149 13.34 -13.54 -15.99
C LEU A 149 12.69 -13.76 -14.62
N LEU A 150 12.62 -15.00 -14.16
CA LEU A 150 12.08 -15.35 -12.85
C LEU A 150 12.98 -14.83 -11.73
N GLU A 151 14.27 -15.11 -11.81
CA GLU A 151 15.26 -14.70 -10.80
C GLU A 151 15.32 -13.17 -10.66
N ALA A 152 15.48 -12.45 -11.78
CA ALA A 152 15.51 -11.00 -11.77
C ALA A 152 14.16 -10.38 -11.33
N GLY A 153 13.05 -11.03 -11.70
CA GLY A 153 11.71 -10.61 -11.28
C GLY A 153 11.48 -10.79 -9.79
N GLU A 154 11.88 -11.93 -9.22
CA GLU A 154 11.84 -12.20 -7.77
C GLU A 154 12.69 -11.18 -7.01
N GLU A 155 13.93 -10.95 -7.45
CA GLU A 155 14.83 -9.98 -6.84
C GLU A 155 14.23 -8.57 -6.87
N HIS A 156 13.69 -8.13 -8.02
CA HIS A 156 13.09 -6.80 -8.16
C HIS A 156 11.89 -6.62 -7.21
N MET A 157 11.00 -7.61 -7.15
CA MET A 157 9.85 -7.56 -6.25
C MET A 157 10.28 -7.57 -4.78
N ASN A 158 11.30 -8.34 -4.43
CA ASN A 158 11.82 -8.40 -3.07
C ASN A 158 12.42 -7.04 -2.65
N VAL A 159 13.27 -6.45 -3.49
CA VAL A 159 13.85 -5.12 -3.24
C VAL A 159 12.77 -4.05 -3.12
N MET A 160 11.77 -4.06 -4.01
CA MET A 160 10.67 -3.11 -3.97
C MET A 160 9.82 -3.28 -2.69
N GLY A 161 9.51 -4.53 -2.32
CA GLY A 161 8.77 -4.85 -1.11
C GLY A 161 9.51 -4.41 0.16
N HIS A 162 10.80 -4.70 0.26
CA HIS A 162 11.65 -4.25 1.36
C HIS A 162 11.68 -2.72 1.47
N ARG A 163 11.92 -2.02 0.35
CA ARG A 163 11.97 -0.55 0.34
C ARG A 163 10.64 0.07 0.78
N LEU A 164 9.51 -0.40 0.25
CA LEU A 164 8.19 0.12 0.62
C LEU A 164 7.87 -0.14 2.09
N ALA A 165 8.23 -1.32 2.61
CA ALA A 165 8.04 -1.67 4.00
C ALA A 165 8.90 -0.77 4.93
N GLU A 166 10.16 -0.54 4.57
CA GLU A 166 11.06 0.35 5.30
C GLU A 166 10.58 1.81 5.27
N GLU A 167 10.18 2.31 4.11
CA GLU A 167 9.63 3.66 3.95
C GLU A 167 8.36 3.87 4.80
N GLN A 168 7.47 2.87 4.83
CA GLN A 168 6.25 2.91 5.64
C GLN A 168 6.55 2.93 7.14
N VAL A 169 7.48 2.09 7.63
CA VAL A 169 7.90 2.09 9.04
C VAL A 169 8.52 3.44 9.39
N HIS A 170 9.48 3.91 8.60
CA HIS A 170 10.18 5.17 8.84
C HIS A 170 9.23 6.39 8.81
N PHE A 171 8.21 6.38 7.96
CA PHE A 171 7.17 7.42 7.95
C PHE A 171 6.40 7.45 9.27
N ILE A 172 5.96 6.29 9.78
CA ILE A 172 5.23 6.21 11.05
C ILE A 172 6.13 6.52 12.25
N GLU A 173 7.41 6.09 12.23
CA GLU A 173 8.38 6.46 13.27
C GLU A 173 8.54 7.98 13.40
N LYS A 174 8.64 8.70 12.28
CA LYS A 174 8.66 10.18 12.30
C LYS A 174 7.36 10.76 12.87
N GLN A 175 6.22 10.17 12.54
CA GLN A 175 4.93 10.64 13.07
C GLN A 175 4.81 10.42 14.58
N VAL A 176 5.32 9.30 15.09
CA VAL A 176 5.39 9.01 16.53
C VAL A 176 6.27 10.05 17.23
N GLU A 177 7.45 10.37 16.69
CA GLU A 177 8.33 11.39 17.27
C GLU A 177 7.67 12.77 17.31
N VAL A 178 7.01 13.19 16.24
CA VAL A 178 6.28 14.47 16.21
C VAL A 178 5.17 14.51 17.27
N LEU A 179 4.41 13.42 17.42
CA LEU A 179 3.34 13.33 18.43
C LEU A 179 3.88 13.26 19.85
N HIS A 180 5.02 12.60 20.04
CA HIS A 180 5.72 12.56 21.32
C HIS A 180 6.14 13.97 21.76
N GLN A 181 6.79 14.74 20.88
CA GLN A 181 7.18 16.12 21.18
C GLN A 181 5.97 17.00 21.49
N ARG A 182 4.89 16.88 20.70
CA ARG A 182 3.64 17.61 20.96
C ARG A 182 3.04 17.27 22.33
N MET A 183 3.02 15.99 22.69
CA MET A 183 2.54 15.55 24.01
C MET A 183 3.40 16.14 25.14
N LEU A 184 4.72 16.20 24.97
CA LEU A 184 5.63 16.82 25.94
C LEU A 184 5.39 18.33 26.07
N GLU A 185 5.21 19.04 24.95
CA GLU A 185 4.88 20.47 24.96
C GLU A 185 3.55 20.74 25.68
N ASP A 186 2.51 19.96 25.41
CA ASP A 186 1.20 20.13 26.06
C ASP A 186 1.27 19.77 27.55
N SER A 187 2.09 18.77 27.92
CA SER A 187 2.39 18.45 29.32
C SER A 187 3.12 19.61 30.01
N GLU A 188 4.13 20.20 29.38
CA GLU A 188 4.88 21.34 29.90
C GLU A 188 3.97 22.56 30.08
N ARG A 189 3.12 22.89 29.10
CA ARG A 189 2.13 23.99 29.22
C ARG A 189 1.18 23.79 30.40
N MET A 190 0.70 22.57 30.60
CA MET A 190 -0.18 22.23 31.73
C MET A 190 0.57 22.36 33.07
N LEU A 191 1.83 21.92 33.14
CA LEU A 191 2.66 22.02 34.34
C LEU A 191 3.08 23.46 34.64
N SER A 192 3.47 24.24 33.62
CA SER A 192 3.84 25.65 33.78
C SER A 192 2.66 26.46 34.29
N TYR A 193 1.46 26.20 33.78
CA TYR A 193 0.23 26.83 34.24
C TYR A 193 -0.08 26.53 35.71
N GLN A 194 0.09 25.27 36.14
CA GLN A 194 -0.05 24.86 37.55
C GLN A 194 0.97 25.58 38.46
N ASN A 195 2.23 25.63 38.02
CA ASN A 195 3.32 26.26 38.77
C ASN A 195 3.13 27.78 38.91
N GLU A 196 2.75 28.47 37.83
CA GLU A 196 2.53 29.92 37.83
C GLU A 196 1.40 30.33 38.78
N HIS A 197 0.33 29.54 38.84
CA HIS A 197 -0.82 29.83 39.67
C HIS A 197 -0.75 29.22 41.07
N GLY A 198 0.28 28.41 41.36
CA GLY A 198 0.47 27.77 42.67
C GLY A 198 -0.67 26.80 43.05
N LEU A 199 -1.38 26.28 42.06
CA LEU A 199 -2.54 25.43 42.22
C LEU A 199 -2.18 24.01 41.79
N VAL A 200 -2.14 23.06 42.74
CA VAL A 200 -2.06 21.62 42.43
C VAL A 200 -3.34 21.17 41.71
N SER A 201 -4.47 21.77 42.10
CA SER A 201 -5.75 21.71 41.39
C SER A 201 -6.68 22.81 41.93
N PRO A 202 -7.20 23.73 41.09
CA PRO A 202 -8.15 24.76 41.50
C PRO A 202 -9.43 24.16 42.13
N THR A 203 -9.88 23.01 41.60
CA THR A 203 -11.05 22.28 42.09
C THR A 203 -10.81 21.63 43.46
N GLU A 204 -9.62 21.07 43.70
CA GLU A 204 -9.25 20.54 45.03
C GLU A 204 -9.13 21.65 46.07
N THR A 205 -8.62 22.82 45.68
CA THR A 205 -8.46 23.98 46.57
C THR A 205 -9.82 24.50 47.05
N VAL A 206 -10.79 24.63 46.14
CA VAL A 206 -12.19 25.02 46.48
C VAL A 206 -12.87 23.96 47.33
N GLY A 207 -12.67 22.68 47.02
CA GLY A 207 -13.20 21.56 47.79
C GLY A 207 -12.68 21.53 49.23
N SER A 208 -11.37 21.75 49.41
CA SER A 208 -10.72 21.83 50.73
C SER A 208 -11.27 22.99 51.58
N LEU A 209 -11.33 24.20 51.01
CA LEU A 209 -11.89 25.38 51.69
C LEU A 209 -13.36 25.20 52.08
N SER A 210 -14.16 24.63 51.19
CA SER A 210 -15.58 24.33 51.47
C SER A 210 -15.74 23.31 52.59
N GLY A 211 -14.87 22.29 52.63
CA GLY A 211 -14.83 21.31 53.72
C GLY A 211 -14.46 21.92 55.08
N VAL A 212 -13.51 22.85 55.10
CA VAL A 212 -13.14 23.60 56.32
C VAL A 212 -14.31 24.44 56.83
N ILE A 213 -15.00 25.17 55.93
CA ILE A 213 -16.17 25.99 56.30
C ILE A 213 -17.30 25.11 56.85
N ALA A 214 -17.62 23.99 56.19
CA ALA A 214 -18.65 23.06 56.66
C ALA A 214 -18.35 22.50 58.06
N LYS A 215 -17.08 22.20 58.35
CA LYS A 215 -16.64 21.77 59.68
C LYS A 215 -16.84 22.87 60.74
N LEU A 216 -16.41 24.10 60.44
CA LEU A 216 -16.58 25.24 61.34
C LEU A 216 -18.07 25.56 61.60
N GLU A 217 -18.92 25.45 60.58
CA GLU A 217 -20.37 25.62 60.72
C GLU A 217 -21.01 24.55 61.61
N GLY A 218 -20.55 23.29 61.52
CA GLY A 218 -20.95 22.22 62.42
C GLY A 218 -20.55 22.48 63.88
N GLU A 219 -19.32 22.96 64.10
CA GLU A 219 -18.83 23.37 65.44
C GLU A 219 -19.64 24.55 65.99
N LEU A 220 -19.92 25.57 65.16
CA LEU A 220 -20.77 26.71 65.52
C LEU A 220 -22.18 26.26 65.93
N ALA A 221 -22.80 25.36 65.15
CA ALA A 221 -24.13 24.84 65.45
C ALA A 221 -24.16 24.11 66.81
N GLY A 222 -23.10 23.35 67.12
CA GLY A 222 -22.94 22.71 68.43
C GLY A 222 -22.85 23.71 69.59
N LEU A 223 -22.04 24.76 69.44
CA LEU A 223 -21.92 25.83 70.44
C LEU A 223 -23.24 26.59 70.62
N GLN A 224 -23.96 26.88 69.54
CA GLN A 224 -25.26 27.54 69.58
C GLN A 224 -26.34 26.68 70.26
N ALA A 225 -26.38 25.38 69.98
CA ALA A 225 -27.29 24.45 70.65
C ALA A 225 -27.01 24.37 72.15
N ARG A 226 -25.72 24.34 72.54
CA ARG A 226 -25.30 24.39 73.95
C ARG A 226 -25.72 25.68 74.63
N LYS A 227 -25.63 26.81 73.94
CA LYS A 227 -26.08 28.12 74.42
C LYS A 227 -27.59 28.12 74.65
N ALA A 228 -28.35 27.61 73.69
CA ALA A 228 -29.81 27.53 73.80
C ALA A 228 -30.23 26.67 75.00
N ALA A 229 -29.58 25.52 75.22
CA ALA A 229 -29.86 24.67 76.38
C ALA A 229 -29.56 25.37 77.73
N LEU A 230 -28.44 26.10 77.82
CA LEU A 230 -28.04 26.83 79.03
C LEU A 230 -28.89 28.08 79.29
N SER A 231 -29.41 28.73 78.25
CA SER A 231 -30.27 29.92 78.38
C SER A 231 -31.62 29.66 79.05
N VAL A 232 -32.06 28.40 79.14
CA VAL A 232 -33.29 28.02 79.84
C VAL A 232 -33.13 28.10 81.36
N SER A 233 -31.91 27.94 81.87
CA SER A 233 -31.63 27.80 83.31
C SER A 233 -30.61 28.79 83.87
N GLN A 234 -29.86 29.51 83.03
CA GLN A 234 -28.84 30.47 83.44
C GLN A 234 -29.12 31.89 82.93
N SER A 235 -28.74 32.89 83.72
CA SER A 235 -28.79 34.31 83.32
C SER A 235 -27.76 34.61 82.23
N GLU A 236 -28.09 35.53 81.32
CA GLU A 236 -27.19 36.00 80.25
C GLU A 236 -25.84 36.54 80.75
N ARG A 237 -25.75 36.94 82.02
CA ARG A 237 -24.51 37.44 82.64
C ARG A 237 -23.69 36.38 83.38
N ALA A 238 -24.09 35.10 83.32
CA ALA A 238 -23.33 34.04 83.93
C ALA A 238 -21.95 33.88 83.25
N PRO A 239 -20.85 33.62 83.99
CA PRO A 239 -19.52 33.45 83.41
C PRO A 239 -19.47 32.39 82.30
N GLU A 240 -20.25 31.32 82.44
CA GLU A 240 -20.34 30.23 81.46
C GLU A 240 -21.04 30.68 80.15
N MET A 241 -22.09 31.51 80.24
CA MET A 241 -22.74 32.13 79.08
C MET A 241 -21.83 33.12 78.37
N MET A 242 -21.10 33.95 79.12
CA MET A 242 -20.15 34.92 78.55
C MET A 242 -19.00 34.23 77.80
N LYS A 243 -18.48 33.12 78.35
CA LYS A 243 -17.45 32.31 77.68
C LYS A 243 -17.98 31.74 76.36
N LEU A 244 -19.18 31.15 76.39
CA LEU A 244 -19.80 30.56 75.21
C LEU A 244 -20.12 31.61 74.13
N ASP A 245 -20.52 32.81 74.54
CA ASP A 245 -20.73 33.93 73.63
C ASP A 245 -19.43 34.41 72.98
N SER A 246 -18.32 34.42 73.72
CA SER A 246 -17.00 34.71 73.17
C SER A 246 -16.54 33.63 72.17
N GLU A 247 -16.78 32.35 72.46
CA GLU A 247 -16.47 31.23 71.57
C GLU A 247 -17.30 31.28 70.28
N ILE A 248 -18.61 31.52 70.40
CA ILE A 248 -19.51 31.71 69.25
C ILE A 248 -19.08 32.90 68.40
N LYS A 249 -18.70 34.01 69.03
CA LYS A 249 -18.22 35.20 68.32
C LYS A 249 -16.93 34.91 67.55
N GLY A 250 -15.94 34.30 68.20
CA GLY A 250 -14.69 33.92 67.55
C GLY A 250 -14.89 32.93 66.40
N MET A 251 -15.79 31.95 66.58
CA MET A 251 -16.12 30.98 65.53
C MET A 251 -16.80 31.64 64.33
N ARG A 252 -17.71 32.61 64.56
CA ARG A 252 -18.34 33.40 63.49
C ARG A 252 -17.33 34.27 62.73
N GLU A 253 -16.39 34.90 63.43
CA GLU A 253 -15.32 35.68 62.82
C GLU A 253 -14.39 34.81 61.97
N GLN A 254 -14.07 33.59 62.44
CA GLN A 254 -13.30 32.62 61.67
C GLN A 254 -14.06 32.15 60.42
N ILE A 255 -15.34 31.80 60.54
CA ILE A 255 -16.19 31.43 59.40
C ILE A 255 -16.29 32.57 58.39
N ALA A 256 -16.43 33.82 58.84
CA ALA A 256 -16.46 34.99 57.96
C ALA A 256 -15.11 35.17 57.22
N THR A 257 -14.00 34.93 57.91
CA THR A 257 -12.65 35.01 57.33
C THR A 257 -12.45 33.94 56.26
N GLU A 258 -12.82 32.69 56.53
CA GLU A 258 -12.70 31.60 55.56
C GLU A 258 -13.71 31.74 54.41
N ARG A 259 -14.94 32.23 54.65
CA ARG A 259 -15.89 32.56 53.58
C ARG A 259 -15.39 33.71 52.70
N ALA A 260 -14.72 34.72 53.26
CA ALA A 260 -14.09 35.79 52.48
C ALA A 260 -12.84 35.31 51.73
N ARG A 261 -12.14 34.30 52.26
CA ARG A 261 -11.04 33.61 51.57
C ARG A 261 -11.56 32.77 50.41
N LEU A 262 -12.64 32.01 50.63
CA LEU A 262 -13.36 31.27 49.61
C LEU A 262 -13.91 32.23 48.55
N ALA A 263 -14.59 33.32 48.90
CA ALA A 263 -15.14 34.27 47.93
C ALA A 263 -14.07 34.95 47.06
N ARG A 264 -12.88 35.25 47.64
CA ARG A 264 -11.71 35.72 46.87
C ARG A 264 -11.14 34.62 45.99
N ALA A 265 -11.13 33.39 46.48
CA ALA A 265 -10.69 32.21 45.76
C ALA A 265 -11.75 31.66 44.79
N SER A 266 -13.03 32.03 44.86
CA SER A 266 -14.14 31.43 44.09
C SER A 266 -14.83 32.46 43.19
N GLY A 267 -14.26 33.66 43.06
CA GLY A 267 -14.74 34.67 42.15
C GLY A 267 -14.58 34.26 40.68
N ASP A 268 -15.04 35.13 39.77
CA ASP A 268 -14.95 34.95 38.31
C ASP A 268 -13.54 34.61 37.81
N ALA A 269 -12.50 35.03 38.55
CA ALA A 269 -11.10 34.69 38.28
C ALA A 269 -10.80 33.19 38.44
N LEU A 270 -11.33 32.49 39.46
CA LEU A 270 -11.02 31.07 39.67
C LEU A 270 -11.82 30.16 38.75
N ASN A 271 -13.05 30.53 38.40
CA ASN A 271 -13.80 29.81 37.36
C ASN A 271 -13.09 29.90 36.01
N ARG A 272 -12.52 31.06 35.66
CA ARG A 272 -11.66 31.21 34.48
C ARG A 272 -10.39 30.36 34.59
N LEU A 273 -9.70 30.42 35.74
CA LEU A 273 -8.50 29.63 35.97
C LEU A 273 -8.75 28.11 35.85
N ALA A 274 -9.90 27.64 36.35
CA ALA A 274 -10.30 26.25 36.28
C ALA A 274 -10.69 25.83 34.86
N ALA A 275 -11.38 26.70 34.11
CA ALA A 275 -11.73 26.44 32.71
C ALA A 275 -10.49 26.38 31.81
N GLU A 276 -9.53 27.29 32.00
CA GLU A 276 -8.25 27.28 31.27
C GLU A 276 -7.42 26.05 31.61
N TYR A 277 -7.35 25.66 32.89
CA TYR A 277 -6.69 24.42 33.31
C TYR A 277 -7.33 23.18 32.67
N GLU A 278 -8.66 23.08 32.69
CA GLU A 278 -9.37 21.93 32.10
C GLU A 278 -9.12 21.83 30.60
N LEU A 279 -9.04 22.97 29.90
CA LEU A 279 -8.69 23.00 28.49
C LEU A 279 -7.25 22.50 28.23
N LEU A 280 -6.28 22.92 29.04
CA LEU A 280 -4.90 22.42 28.94
C LEU A 280 -4.80 20.92 29.26
N ARG A 281 -5.55 20.46 30.26
CA ARG A 281 -5.64 19.04 30.63
C ARG A 281 -6.22 18.21 29.49
N LEU A 282 -7.35 18.63 28.91
CA LEU A 282 -7.96 17.94 27.78
C LEU A 282 -7.04 17.92 26.55
N GLN A 283 -6.26 18.99 26.32
CA GLN A 283 -5.25 19.01 25.26
C GLN A 283 -4.16 17.98 25.52
N TYR A 284 -3.61 17.90 26.73
CA TYR A 284 -2.63 16.88 27.10
C TYR A 284 -3.21 15.46 26.96
N GLU A 285 -4.41 15.20 27.48
CA GLU A 285 -5.07 13.90 27.39
C GLU A 285 -5.27 13.49 25.92
N PHE A 286 -5.72 14.41 25.07
CA PHE A 286 -5.87 14.18 23.63
C PHE A 286 -4.53 13.89 22.94
N SER A 287 -3.50 14.68 23.23
CA SER A 287 -2.14 14.49 22.67
C SER A 287 -1.53 13.15 23.10
N ASN A 288 -1.75 12.75 24.35
CA ASN A 288 -1.32 11.45 24.88
C ASN A 288 -2.07 10.28 24.23
N GLU A 289 -3.38 10.40 23.99
CA GLU A 289 -4.16 9.38 23.27
C GLU A 289 -3.69 9.24 21.81
N LEU A 290 -3.43 10.36 21.12
CA LEU A 290 -2.86 10.35 19.78
C LEU A 290 -1.48 9.68 19.73
N TYR A 291 -0.60 10.00 20.68
CA TYR A 291 0.72 9.36 20.79
C TYR A 291 0.59 7.85 21.01
N SER A 292 -0.23 7.41 21.97
CA SER A 292 -0.48 6.00 22.26
C SER A 292 -1.02 5.23 21.03
N SER A 293 -1.96 5.85 20.30
CA SER A 293 -2.49 5.31 19.05
C SER A 293 -1.40 5.19 17.98
N ALA A 294 -0.54 6.20 17.82
CA ALA A 294 0.56 6.18 16.86
C ALA A 294 1.62 5.13 17.19
N VAL A 295 1.95 4.93 18.47
CA VAL A 295 2.86 3.84 18.91
C VAL A 295 2.25 2.47 18.56
N THR A 296 0.96 2.29 18.79
CA THR A 296 0.26 1.05 18.40
C THR A 296 0.29 0.84 16.89
N ALA A 297 0.09 1.92 16.11
CA ALA A 297 0.20 1.88 14.66
C ALA A 297 1.62 1.53 14.20
N LEU A 298 2.66 2.03 14.87
CA LEU A 298 4.06 1.70 14.58
C LEU A 298 4.34 0.21 14.79
N GLU A 299 3.91 -0.35 15.92
CA GLU A 299 4.11 -1.77 16.21
C GLU A 299 3.37 -2.67 15.21
N ASN A 300 2.12 -2.31 14.87
CA ASN A 300 1.40 -3.00 13.80
C ASN A 300 2.12 -2.88 12.44
N THR A 301 2.62 -1.68 12.10
CA THR A 301 3.35 -1.44 10.85
C THR A 301 4.65 -2.26 10.80
N ARG A 302 5.39 -2.38 11.91
CA ARG A 302 6.59 -3.22 11.99
C ARG A 302 6.27 -4.70 11.78
N VAL A 303 5.18 -5.19 12.38
CA VAL A 303 4.71 -6.56 12.18
C VAL A 303 4.27 -6.78 10.72
N GLU A 304 3.59 -5.82 10.11
CA GLU A 304 3.20 -5.87 8.70
C GLU A 304 4.41 -5.82 7.77
N ALA A 305 5.39 -4.94 8.03
CA ALA A 305 6.64 -4.84 7.28
C ALA A 305 7.43 -6.16 7.33
N ALA A 306 7.52 -6.80 8.50
CA ALA A 306 8.12 -8.12 8.63
C ALA A 306 7.37 -9.21 7.84
N ARG A 307 6.07 -9.04 7.58
CA ARG A 307 5.23 -9.94 6.78
C ARG A 307 5.18 -9.59 5.29
N ALA A 308 5.46 -8.33 4.93
CA ALA A 308 5.32 -7.79 3.57
C ALA A 308 6.36 -8.35 2.58
N LEU A 309 7.24 -9.23 3.05
CA LEU A 309 8.09 -10.10 2.24
C LEU A 309 7.22 -11.12 1.48
N LYS A 310 6.48 -10.62 0.49
CA LYS A 310 5.72 -11.45 -0.45
C LYS A 310 6.73 -12.22 -1.29
N GLN A 311 6.75 -13.53 -1.15
CA GLN A 311 7.62 -14.37 -1.96
C GLN A 311 6.94 -14.62 -3.31
N VAL A 312 7.64 -14.27 -4.39
CA VAL A 312 7.27 -14.68 -5.74
C VAL A 312 7.39 -16.21 -5.77
N SER A 313 6.26 -16.92 -5.85
CA SER A 313 6.26 -18.38 -5.79
C SER A 313 6.13 -18.95 -7.20
N VAL A 314 7.11 -19.78 -7.56
CA VAL A 314 7.16 -20.45 -8.86
C VAL A 314 6.26 -21.68 -8.81
N LEU A 315 5.07 -21.59 -9.42
CA LEU A 315 4.14 -22.70 -9.55
C LEU A 315 4.64 -23.75 -10.54
N GLN A 316 5.28 -23.30 -11.62
CA GLN A 316 5.92 -24.16 -12.62
C GLN A 316 7.28 -23.59 -12.99
N THR A 317 8.33 -24.40 -12.79
CA THR A 317 9.70 -24.05 -13.14
C THR A 317 9.91 -24.01 -14.66
N PRO A 318 10.93 -23.27 -15.16
CA PRO A 318 11.27 -23.20 -16.59
C PRO A 318 11.42 -24.58 -17.21
N THR A 319 10.55 -24.89 -18.18
CA THR A 319 10.59 -26.17 -18.90
C THR A 319 11.75 -26.20 -19.89
N LEU A 320 12.52 -27.31 -19.93
CA LEU A 320 13.43 -27.59 -21.03
C LEU A 320 12.62 -28.15 -22.22
N PRO A 321 12.53 -27.46 -23.37
CA PRO A 321 11.68 -27.92 -24.46
C PRO A 321 12.29 -29.10 -25.22
N GLU A 322 11.54 -30.19 -25.36
CA GLU A 322 12.01 -31.40 -26.08
C GLU A 322 11.86 -31.29 -27.60
N TYR A 323 10.94 -30.46 -28.08
CA TYR A 323 10.70 -30.26 -29.52
C TYR A 323 10.33 -28.80 -29.85
N SER A 324 10.57 -28.44 -31.11
CA SER A 324 10.21 -27.13 -31.67
C SER A 324 8.70 -26.99 -31.79
N THR A 325 8.12 -26.02 -31.08
CA THR A 325 6.67 -25.73 -31.14
C THR A 325 6.35 -24.54 -32.05
N GLN A 326 7.38 -23.82 -32.50
CA GLN A 326 7.25 -22.62 -33.32
C GLN A 326 8.25 -22.64 -34.49
N PRO A 327 7.92 -22.07 -35.66
CA PRO A 327 6.57 -21.61 -36.04
C PRO A 327 5.59 -22.78 -36.15
N ARG A 328 4.29 -22.53 -35.91
CA ARG A 328 3.24 -23.52 -36.20
C ARG A 328 3.10 -23.70 -37.72
N ARG A 329 4.02 -24.46 -38.33
CA ARG A 329 4.24 -24.56 -39.80
C ARG A 329 2.93 -24.85 -40.55
N LEU A 330 2.23 -25.93 -40.19
CA LEU A 330 0.97 -26.33 -40.84
C LEU A 330 -0.14 -25.27 -40.68
N TYR A 331 -0.26 -24.69 -39.50
CA TYR A 331 -1.24 -23.63 -39.23
C TYR A 331 -0.95 -22.39 -40.08
N ASN A 332 0.30 -21.92 -40.11
CA ASN A 332 0.70 -20.74 -40.88
C ASN A 332 0.51 -20.95 -42.39
N ILE A 333 0.91 -22.12 -42.92
CA ILE A 333 0.72 -22.47 -44.33
C ILE A 333 -0.78 -22.44 -44.69
N THR A 334 -1.62 -23.08 -43.87
CA THR A 334 -3.06 -23.16 -44.11
C THR A 334 -3.73 -21.78 -44.08
N VAL A 335 -3.43 -20.97 -43.04
CA VAL A 335 -3.97 -19.61 -42.92
C VAL A 335 -3.52 -18.74 -44.08
N PHE A 336 -2.25 -18.80 -44.48
CA PHE A 336 -1.73 -18.07 -45.62
C PHE A 336 -2.42 -18.49 -46.92
N ALA A 337 -2.60 -19.79 -47.16
CA ALA A 337 -3.29 -20.29 -48.34
C ALA A 337 -4.74 -19.78 -48.42
N ILE A 338 -5.47 -19.77 -47.30
CA ILE A 338 -6.84 -19.23 -47.23
C ILE A 338 -6.84 -17.72 -47.52
N LEU A 339 -5.95 -16.94 -46.89
CA LEU A 339 -5.85 -15.50 -47.12
C LEU A 339 -5.47 -15.16 -48.57
N ALA A 340 -4.54 -15.92 -49.14
CA ALA A 340 -4.13 -15.78 -50.54
C ALA A 340 -5.27 -16.11 -51.51
N ALA A 341 -6.09 -17.12 -51.19
CA ALA A 341 -7.29 -17.43 -51.97
C ALA A 341 -8.36 -16.33 -51.87
N LEU A 342 -8.63 -15.82 -50.66
CA LEU A 342 -9.60 -14.73 -50.44
C LEU A 342 -9.18 -13.44 -51.17
N THR A 343 -7.92 -13.04 -51.05
CA THR A 343 -7.38 -11.89 -51.79
C THR A 343 -7.46 -12.09 -53.30
N GLY A 344 -7.24 -13.31 -53.78
CA GLY A 344 -7.47 -13.66 -55.18
C GLY A 344 -8.90 -13.47 -55.66
N ILE A 345 -9.87 -13.93 -54.88
CA ILE A 345 -11.29 -13.76 -55.18
C ILE A 345 -11.65 -12.27 -55.22
N ILE A 346 -11.19 -11.49 -54.23
CA ILE A 346 -11.45 -10.04 -54.17
C ILE A 346 -10.86 -9.33 -55.40
N LEU A 347 -9.60 -9.62 -55.75
CA LEU A 347 -8.94 -9.03 -56.93
C LEU A 347 -9.65 -9.42 -58.23
N GLN A 348 -10.11 -10.66 -58.34
CA GLN A 348 -10.87 -11.13 -59.49
C GLN A 348 -12.21 -10.39 -59.62
N LEU A 349 -12.93 -10.18 -58.52
CA LEU A 349 -14.17 -9.41 -58.51
C LEU A 349 -13.93 -7.94 -58.89
N LEU A 350 -12.88 -7.30 -58.36
CA LEU A 350 -12.53 -5.93 -58.72
C LEU A 350 -12.20 -5.79 -60.21
N LEU A 351 -11.42 -6.72 -60.77
CA LEU A 351 -11.13 -6.71 -62.21
C LEU A 351 -12.37 -6.96 -63.06
N ALA A 352 -13.29 -7.82 -62.60
CA ALA A 352 -14.56 -8.04 -63.28
C ALA A 352 -15.41 -6.77 -63.31
N ILE A 353 -15.53 -6.05 -62.17
CA ILE A 353 -16.24 -4.77 -62.08
C ILE A 353 -15.62 -3.72 -63.00
N ILE A 354 -14.28 -3.59 -63.02
CA ILE A 354 -13.58 -2.64 -63.88
C ILE A 354 -13.80 -2.98 -65.36
N ARG A 355 -13.84 -4.26 -65.71
CA ARG A 355 -14.10 -4.70 -67.09
C ARG A 355 -15.54 -4.40 -67.51
N ASP A 356 -16.50 -4.64 -66.61
CA ASP A 356 -17.93 -4.39 -66.84
C ASP A 356 -18.28 -2.90 -66.96
N HIS A 357 -17.50 -2.00 -66.34
CA HIS A 357 -17.65 -0.54 -66.49
C HIS A 357 -16.89 0.04 -67.70
N LYS A 358 -16.09 -0.78 -68.41
CA LYS A 358 -15.27 -0.34 -69.55
C LYS A 358 -15.88 -0.74 -70.90
N ASP A 359 -16.75 -1.76 -70.89
CA ASP A 359 -17.67 -2.10 -71.99
C ASP A 359 -18.94 -1.25 -71.88
#